data_AF-A0A6I0E0Y6-F1
#
_entry.id   AF-A0A6I0E0Y6-F1
#
_cell.length_a   1.000
_cell.length_b   1.000
_cell.length_c   1.000
_cell.angle_alpha   90.00
_cell.angle_beta   90.00
_cell.angle_gamma   90.00
#
_symmetry.space_group_name_H-M   'P 1'
#
loop_
_entity.id
_entity.type
_entity.pdbx_description
1 polymer ?
#
loop_
_entity_poly.entity_id
_entity_poly.type
_entity_poly.pdbx_seq_one_letter_code
_entity_poly.pdbx_strand_id
1 'polypeptide(L)'
;MKTIGIIGGSGLDKPEILQNAKEVEVVTPYGNPSSTLKIGNIGNCKVVLLSRHGYSHQYSPTEVNYRANIYAMKEQNVDAIIATTACG
;
A
#
# COMPACT_ATOMS: atom_id res chain seq x y z
N MET A 1 -15.70 -8.47 -8.63
CA MET A 1 -14.84 -7.34 -9.08
C MET A 1 -13.45 -7.57 -8.53
N LYS A 2 -12.40 -7.23 -9.29
CA LYS A 2 -11.02 -7.37 -8.84
C LYS A 2 -10.66 -6.30 -7.81
N THR A 3 -9.82 -6.65 -6.84
CA THR A 3 -9.21 -5.73 -5.89
C THR A 3 -7.83 -5.35 -6.39
N ILE A 4 -7.55 -4.05 -6.47
CA ILE A 4 -6.26 -3.54 -6.94
C ILE A 4 -5.44 -3.04 -5.75
N GLY A 5 -4.20 -3.51 -5.65
CA GLY A 5 -3.20 -2.98 -4.74
C GLY A 5 -2.42 -1.87 -5.40
N ILE A 6 -2.18 -0.77 -4.70
CA ILE A 6 -1.29 0.31 -5.13
C ILE A 6 -0.16 0.43 -4.11
N ILE A 7 1.08 0.31 -4.58
CA ILE A 7 2.28 0.58 -3.78
C ILE A 7 2.87 1.90 -4.26
N GLY A 8 2.63 2.95 -3.49
CA GLY A 8 3.04 4.31 -3.83
C GLY A 8 4.45 4.66 -3.34
N GLY A 9 5.21 5.38 -4.16
CA GLY A 9 6.36 6.19 -3.72
C GLY A 9 5.93 7.56 -3.16
N SER A 10 6.86 8.51 -3.10
CA SER A 10 6.58 9.89 -2.68
C SER A 10 5.40 10.51 -3.44
N GLY A 11 4.44 11.11 -2.74
CA GLY A 11 3.36 11.91 -3.34
C GLY A 11 2.01 11.19 -3.54
N LEU A 12 1.92 9.89 -3.24
CA LEU A 12 0.67 9.10 -3.29
C LEU A 12 0.00 8.89 -1.92
N ASP A 13 0.50 9.57 -0.91
CA ASP A 13 0.06 9.58 0.48
C ASP A 13 -1.19 10.44 0.74
N LYS A 14 -1.66 11.17 -0.28
CA LYS A 14 -2.85 12.02 -0.19
C LYS A 14 -4.12 11.18 0.04
N PRO A 15 -4.85 11.41 1.15
CA PRO A 15 -6.06 10.64 1.51
C PRO A 15 -7.17 10.70 0.46
N GLU A 16 -7.19 11.76 -0.34
CA GLU A 16 -8.29 12.12 -1.26
C GLU A 16 -8.45 11.18 -2.44
N ILE A 17 -7.45 10.34 -2.76
CA ILE A 17 -7.52 9.41 -3.88
C ILE A 17 -8.54 8.28 -3.64
N LEU A 18 -8.84 7.96 -2.38
CA LEU A 18 -9.74 6.87 -2.00
C LEU A 18 -11.05 7.41 -1.42
N GLN A 19 -12.17 6.95 -1.99
CA GLN A 19 -13.49 7.11 -1.39
C GLN A 19 -13.67 6.08 -0.27
N ASN A 20 -14.31 6.49 0.83
CA ASN A 20 -14.58 5.64 2.00
C ASN A 20 -13.33 4.93 2.57
N ALA A 21 -12.19 5.63 2.57
CA ALA A 21 -10.92 5.10 3.03
C ALA A 21 -10.97 4.69 4.51
N LYS A 22 -10.47 3.50 4.81
CA LYS A 22 -10.26 2.99 6.17
C LYS A 22 -8.83 2.50 6.31
N GLU A 23 -8.27 2.69 7.50
CA GLU A 23 -6.94 2.16 7.82
C GLU A 23 -7.05 0.76 8.42
N VAL A 24 -6.14 -0.12 8.00
CA VAL A 24 -6.04 -1.50 8.49
C VAL A 24 -4.60 -1.77 8.86
N GLU A 25 -4.38 -2.14 10.11
CA GLU A 25 -3.09 -2.65 10.58
C GLU A 25 -2.99 -4.14 10.24
N VAL A 26 -1.82 -4.54 9.73
CA VAL A 26 -1.54 -5.94 9.37
C VAL A 26 -0.17 -6.29 9.92
N VAL A 27 -0.10 -7.41 10.63
CA VAL A 27 1.16 -8.02 11.05
C VAL A 27 1.40 -9.24 10.18
N THR A 28 2.58 -9.33 9.57
CA THR A 28 2.91 -10.44 8.67
C THR A 28 3.97 -11.35 9.30
N PRO A 29 4.13 -12.60 8.82
CA PRO A 29 5.24 -13.47 9.22
C PRO A 29 6.63 -12.89 8.92
N TYR A 30 6.72 -11.82 8.11
CA TYR A 30 7.95 -11.13 7.77
C TYR A 30 8.15 -9.82 8.56
N GLY A 31 7.31 -9.55 9.56
CA GLY A 31 7.27 -8.31 10.32
C GLY A 31 6.22 -7.33 9.81
N ASN A 32 6.35 -6.06 10.19
CA ASN A 32 5.41 -5.03 9.83
C ASN A 32 5.62 -4.54 8.38
N PRO A 33 4.55 -4.24 7.64
CA PRO A 33 4.63 -3.50 6.38
C PRO A 33 5.17 -2.08 6.61
N SER A 34 5.58 -1.42 5.51
CA SER A 34 6.10 -0.04 5.55
C SER A 34 5.09 0.98 6.09
N SER A 35 3.80 0.72 5.98
CA SER A 35 2.73 1.56 6.54
C SER A 35 1.49 0.72 6.86
N THR A 36 0.55 1.29 7.62
CA THR A 36 -0.83 0.76 7.64
C THR A 36 -1.39 0.76 6.22
N LEU A 37 -2.29 -0.17 5.93
CA LEU A 37 -2.97 -0.23 4.64
C LEU A 37 -4.15 0.73 4.65
N LYS A 38 -4.34 1.47 3.56
CA LYS A 38 -5.58 2.22 3.32
C LYS A 38 -6.45 1.46 2.34
N ILE A 39 -7.65 1.09 2.76
CA ILE A 39 -8.61 0.35 1.93
C ILE A 39 -9.78 1.27 1.63
N GLY A 40 -10.11 1.42 0.36
CA GLY A 40 -11.23 2.25 -0.07
C GLY A 40 -11.62 1.94 -1.50
N ASN A 41 -12.17 2.94 -2.19
CA ASN A 41 -12.66 2.78 -3.54
C ASN A 41 -12.16 3.90 -4.47
N ILE A 42 -11.84 3.53 -5.71
CA ILE A 42 -11.68 4.47 -6.82
C ILE A 42 -12.78 4.15 -7.83
N GLY A 43 -13.80 5.00 -7.90
CA GLY A 43 -15.06 4.65 -8.57
C GLY A 43 -15.64 3.35 -7.98
N ASN A 44 -15.93 2.38 -8.84
CA ASN A 44 -16.49 1.09 -8.41
C ASN A 44 -15.41 0.04 -8.05
N CYS A 45 -14.12 0.39 -8.13
CA CYS A 45 -13.02 -0.55 -7.88
C CYS A 45 -12.59 -0.48 -6.42
N LYS A 46 -12.44 -1.65 -5.76
CA LYS A 46 -11.83 -1.73 -4.42
C LYS A 46 -10.32 -1.61 -4.54
N VAL A 47 -9.74 -0.71 -3.75
CA VAL A 47 -8.31 -0.42 -3.78
C VAL A 47 -7.68 -0.56 -2.40
N VAL A 48 -6.50 -1.16 -2.34
CA VAL A 48 -5.65 -1.26 -1.16
C VAL A 48 -4.37 -0.48 -1.43
N LEU A 49 -4.09 0.55 -0.64
CA LEU A 49 -2.95 1.44 -0.81
C LEU A 49 -1.94 1.23 0.32
N LEU A 50 -0.65 1.19 -0.05
CA LEU A 50 0.48 1.12 0.88
C LEU A 50 1.55 2.15 0.47
N SER A 51 2.09 2.89 1.43
CA SER A 51 3.25 3.76 1.21
C SER A 51 4.53 2.94 1.33
N ARG A 52 5.30 2.86 0.24
CA ARG A 52 6.53 2.06 0.17
C ARG A 52 7.58 2.48 1.19
N HIS A 53 7.71 3.79 1.43
CA HIS A 53 8.70 4.39 2.32
C HIS A 53 8.10 4.77 3.69
N GLY A 54 6.87 4.35 3.99
CA GLY A 54 6.11 4.80 5.14
C GLY A 54 5.50 6.19 4.95
N TYR A 55 4.58 6.59 5.83
CA TYR A 55 3.88 7.88 5.68
C TYR A 55 4.79 9.09 5.89
N SER A 56 5.82 8.96 6.73
CA SER A 56 6.80 10.02 7.00
C SER A 56 8.04 9.91 6.12
N HIS A 57 7.99 9.08 5.08
CA HIS A 57 9.14 8.76 4.23
C HIS A 57 10.36 8.27 5.05
N GLN A 58 10.11 7.55 6.15
CA GLN A 58 11.14 7.20 7.12
C GLN A 58 12.02 6.02 6.71
N TYR A 59 11.58 5.18 5.76
CA TYR A 59 12.35 4.02 5.31
C TYR A 59 13.12 4.34 4.03
N SER A 60 14.44 4.18 4.04
CA SER A 60 15.25 4.21 2.81
C SER A 60 14.92 3.01 1.91
N PRO A 61 15.27 3.04 0.61
CA PRO A 61 15.02 1.92 -0.30
C PRO A 61 15.53 0.55 0.21
N THR A 62 16.66 0.54 0.92
CA THR A 62 17.25 -0.70 1.47
C THR A 62 16.57 -1.19 2.75
N GLU A 63 15.80 -0.34 3.44
CA GLU A 63 15.11 -0.68 4.69
C GLU A 63 13.65 -1.10 4.46
N VAL A 64 13.14 -0.92 3.24
CA VAL A 64 11.77 -1.31 2.89
C VAL A 64 11.57 -2.80 3.10
N ASN A 65 10.58 -3.18 3.92
CA ASN A 65 10.23 -4.57 4.12
C ASN A 65 9.32 -5.08 2.98
N TYR A 66 9.93 -5.36 1.82
CA TYR A 66 9.20 -5.79 0.63
C TYR A 66 8.36 -7.06 0.86
N ARG A 67 8.87 -8.01 1.66
CA ARG A 67 8.13 -9.26 1.96
C ARG A 67 6.87 -8.98 2.75
N ALA A 68 6.95 -8.14 3.79
CA ALA A 68 5.77 -7.76 4.56
C ALA A 68 4.76 -6.98 3.70
N ASN A 69 5.23 -6.07 2.84
CA ASN A 69 4.36 -5.29 1.96
C ASN A 69 3.56 -6.19 0.99
N ILE A 70 4.22 -7.12 0.31
CA ILE A 70 3.56 -8.04 -0.63
C ILE A 70 2.66 -9.03 0.10
N TYR A 71 3.07 -9.54 1.26
CA TYR A 71 2.25 -10.44 2.06
C TYR A 71 0.97 -9.77 2.56
N ALA A 72 1.07 -8.53 3.06
CA ALA A 72 -0.10 -7.77 3.50
C ALA A 72 -1.09 -7.51 2.36
N MET A 73 -0.61 -7.23 1.15
CA MET A 73 -1.47 -7.15 -0.05
C MET A 73 -2.17 -8.48 -0.33
N LYS A 74 -1.46 -9.60 -0.22
CA LYS A 74 -2.02 -10.93 -0.42
C LYS A 74 -3.11 -11.26 0.59
N GLU A 75 -2.93 -10.94 1.87
CA GLU A 75 -3.95 -11.14 2.91
C GLU A 75 -5.21 -10.29 2.69
N GLN A 76 -5.06 -9.10 2.09
CA GLN A 76 -6.19 -8.26 1.70
C GLN A 76 -6.87 -8.69 0.39
N ASN A 77 -6.54 -9.89 -0.12
CA ASN A 77 -7.09 -10.46 -1.35
C ASN A 77 -6.90 -9.54 -2.57
N VAL A 78 -5.75 -8.87 -2.65
CA VAL A 78 -5.37 -8.11 -3.84
C VAL A 78 -5.10 -9.06 -5.01
N ASP A 79 -5.73 -8.78 -6.15
CA ASP A 79 -5.59 -9.58 -7.38
C ASP A 79 -4.43 -9.10 -8.26
N ALA A 80 -4.13 -7.80 -8.24
CA ALA A 80 -3.07 -7.20 -9.02
C ALA A 80 -2.48 -5.99 -8.28
N ILE A 81 -1.17 -5.79 -8.41
CA ILE A 81 -0.46 -4.66 -7.81
C ILE A 81 0.02 -3.70 -8.90
N ILE A 82 -0.26 -2.41 -8.72
CA ILE A 82 0.30 -1.31 -9.49
C ILE A 82 1.29 -0.58 -8.58
N ALA A 83 2.56 -0.54 -8.97
CA ALA A 83 3.59 0.17 -8.21
C ALA A 83 4.06 1.39 -8.99
N THR A 84 4.26 2.51 -8.30
CA THR A 84 4.88 3.71 -8.89
C THR A 84 6.30 3.85 -8.38
N THR A 85 7.21 4.39 -9.20
CA THR A 85 8.56 4.73 -8.79
C THR A 85 9.05 5.98 -9.52
N ALA A 86 9.74 6.86 -8.80
CA ALA A 86 10.47 7.96 -9.42
C ALA A 86 11.81 7.41 -9.98
N CYS A 87 12.24 7.91 -11.14
CA CYS A 87 13.50 7.58 -11.81
C CYS A 87 14.03 8.81 -12.56
N GLY A 88 15.31 8.77 -12.95
CA GLY A 88 15.97 9.80 -13.77
C GLY A 88 16.42 9.24 -15.11
#